data_AF-A0A1E4F969-F1
#
_entry.id   AF-A0A1E4F969-F1
#
_cell.length_a   1.000
_cell.length_b   1.000
_cell.length_c   1.000
_cell.angle_alpha   90.00
_cell.angle_beta   90.00
_cell.angle_gamma   90.00
#
_symmetry.space_group_name_H-M   'P 1'
#
loop_
_entity.id
_entity.type
_entity.pdbx_description
1 polymer ?
#
loop_
_entity_poly.entity_id
_entity_poly.type
_entity_poly.pdbx_seq_one_letter_code
_entity_poly.pdbx_strand_id
1 'polypeptide(L)' 'MAIKDLTTSQARRPFQRRRKTCPFSGEGAPKIDYKDVRLLSRYVSERGKIVPSRITAVSAKKQ' A
#
# COMPACT_ATOMS: atom_id res chain seq x y z
N MET A 1 42.26 -21.53 -27.73
CA MET A 1 41.24 -20.51 -28.09
C MET A 1 39.97 -21.27 -28.43
N ALA A 2 38.81 -21.11 -27.82
CA ALA A 2 38.29 -20.02 -27.02
C ALA A 2 37.32 -20.58 -25.96
N ILE A 3 37.39 -20.01 -24.77
CA ILE A 3 36.45 -20.22 -23.67
C ILE A 3 35.20 -19.41 -24.04
N LYS A 4 34.05 -20.06 -24.22
CA LYS A 4 32.77 -19.36 -24.47
C LYS A 4 32.19 -18.92 -23.13
N ASP A 5 32.21 -17.62 -22.90
CA ASP A 5 31.81 -16.96 -21.67
C ASP A 5 30.37 -17.30 -21.25
N LEU A 6 30.24 -17.91 -20.07
CA LEU A 6 28.99 -18.11 -19.34
C LEU A 6 28.52 -16.77 -18.75
N THR A 7 27.88 -15.92 -19.55
CA THR A 7 27.20 -14.72 -19.06
C THR A 7 25.74 -15.03 -18.70
N THR A 8 25.55 -15.75 -17.58
CA THR A 8 24.22 -15.83 -16.93
C THR A 8 23.87 -14.46 -16.38
N SER A 9 23.30 -13.60 -17.23
CA SER A 9 22.69 -12.35 -16.81
C SER A 9 21.45 -12.67 -15.98
N GLN A 10 21.64 -12.77 -14.67
CA GLN A 10 20.53 -12.85 -13.73
C GLN A 10 19.71 -11.55 -13.85
N ALA A 11 18.59 -11.64 -14.58
CA ALA A 11 17.62 -10.58 -14.67
C ALA A 11 17.17 -10.21 -13.25
N ARG A 12 17.62 -9.04 -12.77
CA ARG A 12 17.19 -8.46 -11.49
C ARG A 12 15.68 -8.37 -11.53
N ARG A 13 14.99 -9.24 -10.80
CA ARG A 13 13.52 -9.21 -10.67
C ARG A 13 13.16 -7.79 -10.24
N PRO A 14 12.44 -7.00 -11.06
CA PRO A 14 12.05 -5.66 -10.65
C PRO A 14 11.25 -5.81 -9.36
N PHE A 15 11.64 -5.11 -8.30
CA PHE A 15 10.94 -5.10 -7.03
C PHE A 15 9.44 -4.94 -7.33
N GLN A 16 8.65 -6.00 -7.10
CA GLN A 16 7.22 -5.94 -7.28
C GLN A 16 6.68 -4.95 -6.26
N ARG A 17 6.53 -3.69 -6.68
CA ARG A 17 5.79 -2.69 -5.91
C ARG A 17 4.37 -3.20 -5.81
N ARG A 18 4.01 -3.71 -4.62
CA ARG A 18 2.62 -4.10 -4.32
C ARG A 18 1.71 -2.94 -4.71
N ARG A 19 0.72 -3.23 -5.55
CA ARG A 19 -0.31 -2.27 -5.93
C ARG A 19 -1.03 -1.83 -4.65
N LYS A 20 -1.19 -0.53 -4.49
CA LYS A 20 -1.96 0.05 -3.39
C LYS A 20 -3.44 -0.12 -3.70
N THR A 21 -4.14 -0.84 -2.84
CA THR A 21 -5.59 -1.04 -2.95
C THR A 21 -6.26 -0.28 -1.82
N CYS A 22 -7.35 0.43 -2.15
CA CYS A 22 -8.13 1.15 -1.14
C CYS A 22 -8.82 0.15 -0.20
N PRO A 23 -8.59 0.24 1.12
CA PRO A 23 -9.22 -0.67 2.09
C PRO A 23 -10.74 -0.50 2.18
N PHE A 24 -11.29 0.61 1.65
CA PHE A 24 -12.70 0.96 1.75
C PHE A 24 -13.50 0.78 0.45
N SER A 25 -12.87 0.30 -0.62
CA SER A 25 -13.49 0.16 -1.94
C SER A 25 -13.65 -1.29 -2.41
N GLY A 26 -13.21 -2.27 -1.60
CA GLY A 26 -13.32 -3.71 -1.90
C GLY A 26 -14.56 -4.38 -1.30
N GLU A 27 -14.80 -5.61 -1.72
CA GLU A 27 -15.84 -6.48 -1.17
C GLU A 27 -15.45 -6.87 0.27
N GLY A 28 -16.30 -6.54 1.25
CA GLY A 28 -15.98 -6.65 2.68
C GLY A 28 -15.37 -5.39 3.31
N ALA A 29 -15.37 -4.26 2.61
CA ALA A 29 -14.93 -2.99 3.17
C ALA A 29 -15.77 -2.57 4.39
N PRO A 30 -15.12 -2.18 5.50
CA PRO A 30 -15.85 -1.67 6.66
C PRO A 30 -16.54 -0.35 6.33
N LYS A 31 -17.76 -0.16 6.86
CA LYS A 31 -18.48 1.11 6.79
C LYS A 31 -17.73 2.14 7.64
N ILE A 32 -17.59 3.36 7.12
CA ILE A 32 -16.93 4.45 7.83
C ILE A 32 -18.00 5.13 8.69
N ASP A 33 -17.89 5.00 10.01
CA ASP A 33 -18.67 5.74 11.00
C ASP A 33 -17.72 6.51 11.93
N TYR A 34 -18.12 7.71 12.34
CA TYR A 34 -17.39 8.56 13.28
C TYR A 34 -17.34 7.96 14.70
N LYS A 35 -18.29 7.07 15.01
CA LYS A 35 -18.35 6.38 16.31
C LYS A 35 -17.35 5.24 16.43
N ASP A 36 -16.84 4.72 15.30
CA ASP A 36 -15.91 3.60 15.29
C ASP A 36 -14.46 4.06 15.54
N VAL A 37 -14.16 4.39 16.79
CA VAL A 37 -12.83 4.88 17.23
C VAL A 37 -11.72 3.90 16.85
N ARG A 38 -11.97 2.59 16.94
CA ARG A 38 -10.99 1.54 16.60
C ARG A 38 -10.59 1.56 15.12
N LEU A 39 -11.51 1.92 14.24
CA LEU A 39 -11.24 2.02 12.80
C LEU A 39 -10.49 3.31 12.50
N LEU A 40 -10.99 4.44 13.03
CA LEU A 40 -10.43 5.77 12.77
C LEU A 40 -9.03 5.95 13.35
N SER A 41 -8.76 5.39 14.53
CA SER A 41 -7.45 5.47 15.19
C SER A 41 -6.31 4.93 14.32
N ARG A 42 -6.58 4.00 13.39
CA ARG A 42 -5.57 3.46 12.47
C ARG A 42 -5.13 4.46 11.39
N TYR A 43 -5.94 5.47 11.12
CA TYR A 43 -5.70 6.49 10.10
C TYR A 43 -5.26 7.83 10.71
N VAL A 44 -5.00 7.86 12.01
CA VAL A 44 -4.55 9.02 12.75
C VAL A 44 -3.17 8.73 13.35
N SER A 45 -2.25 9.69 13.23
CA SER A 45 -0.94 9.62 13.86
C SER A 45 -1.04 9.78 15.37
N GLU A 46 0.00 9.40 16.12
CA GLU A 46 0.05 9.58 17.59
C GLU A 46 -0.18 11.02 18.04
N ARG A 47 0.14 12.00 17.18
CA ARG A 47 -0.08 13.44 17.42
C ARG A 47 -1.49 13.92 17.06
N GLY A 48 -2.40 13.03 16.69
CA GLY A 48 -3.76 13.38 16.29
C GLY A 48 -3.89 13.91 14.85
N LYS A 49 -2.82 13.93 14.05
CA LYS A 49 -2.88 14.35 12.63
C LYS A 49 -3.35 13.20 11.74
N ILE A 50 -4.17 13.49 10.74
CA ILE A 50 -4.62 12.50 9.74
C ILE A 50 -3.45 12.05 8.87
N VAL A 51 -3.34 10.74 8.65
CA VAL A 51 -2.29 10.16 7.80
C VAL A 51 -2.62 10.40 6.31
N PRO A 52 -1.66 10.88 5.49
CA PRO A 52 -1.90 11.14 4.07
C PRO A 52 -2.30 9.88 3.27
N SER A 53 -3.11 10.08 2.23
CA SER A 53 -3.55 9.04 1.28
C SER A 53 -2.41 8.28 0.61
N ARG A 54 -1.25 8.94 0.43
CA ARG A 54 -0.02 8.31 -0.08
C ARG A 54 0.42 7.13 0.79
N ILE A 55 0.14 7.13 2.09
CA ILE A 55 0.55 6.08 3.02
C ILE A 55 -0.62 5.09 3.22
N THR A 56 -1.82 5.60 3.48
CA THR A 56 -3.01 4.80 3.82
C THR A 56 -3.66 4.09 2.62
N ALA A 57 -3.27 4.45 1.39
CA ALA A 57 -3.83 3.93 0.13
C ALA A 57 -5.34 4.17 -0.05
N VAL A 58 -5.94 5.04 0.77
CA VAL A 58 -7.36 5.39 0.68
C VAL A 58 -7.61 6.24 -0.57
N SER A 59 -8.70 5.94 -1.28
CA SER A 59 -9.13 6.70 -2.45
C SER A 59 -9.58 8.11 -2.08
N ALA A 60 -9.39 9.09 -2.97
CA ALA A 60 -9.73 10.50 -2.72
C ALA A 60 -11.18 10.75 -2.26
N LYS A 61 -12.16 9.93 -2.67
CA LYS A 61 -13.56 10.06 -2.25
C LYS A 61 -13.81 9.63 -0.78
N LYS A 62 -12.94 8.78 -0.23
CA LYS A 62 -13.09 8.12 1.08
C LYS A 62 -12.08 8.66 2.12
N GLN A 63 -11.19 9.57 1.70
CA GLN A 63 -10.19 10.24 2.53
C GLN A 63 -10.77 11.56 3.03
#